data_AF-A0A5Q2QJP2-F1
#
_entry.id   AF-A0A5Q2QJP2-F1
#
_cell.length_a   1.000
_cell.length_b   1.000
_cell.length_c   1.000
_cell.angle_alpha   90.00
_cell.angle_beta   90.00
_cell.angle_gamma   90.00
#
_symmetry.space_group_name_H-M   'P 1'
#
loop_
_entity.id
_entity.type
_entity.pdbx_description
1 polymer ?
#
loop_
_entity_poly.entity_id
_entity_poly.type
_entity_poly.pdbx_seq_one_letter_code
_entity_poly.pdbx_strand_id
1 'polypeptide(L)'
;METYQIPLESLLPSKKLPDGLMSTRKYKQVVSSINEIGLIEPLSVLQTDKQKKEYLLLDGHLRVLALKELGLNEAPCLFARDDETYTYNHRINRLSTVQEHYMLRRAIDRGVSKERLARAFNVNLSSINRRVNLLQGICPDAINLLQDHQFTPDVTRILRCMKSARQVEAVELMLASSSITVAHAEALLKATPPEQRADLKPEDKEKKTAPIEQMVKLEKEMNQVQDQYKEAESNYGSDLLNLMVAKGYLTKLLENEAVKTFVDKHEPEILSHFELVVNTVSMEEALNENSDEPTQSE
;
A
#
# COMPACT_ATOMS: atom_id res chain seq x y z
N MET A 1 14.54 -20.05 -37.67
CA MET A 1 13.49 -21.08 -37.54
C MET A 1 12.52 -20.87 -38.67
N GLU A 2 12.27 -21.90 -39.48
CA GLU A 2 11.30 -21.83 -40.57
C GLU A 2 9.88 -22.00 -40.02
N THR A 3 8.94 -21.18 -40.51
CA THR A 3 7.52 -21.27 -40.19
C THR A 3 6.78 -21.95 -41.32
N TYR A 4 5.91 -22.90 -40.99
CA TYR A 4 5.09 -23.63 -41.96
C TYR A 4 3.62 -23.24 -41.80
N GLN A 5 2.91 -23.06 -42.91
CA GLN A 5 1.46 -22.83 -42.86
C GLN A 5 0.75 -24.17 -42.66
N ILE A 6 0.00 -24.29 -41.57
CA ILE A 6 -0.71 -25.51 -41.22
C ILE A 6 -2.21 -25.20 -41.11
N PRO A 7 -3.08 -26.03 -41.72
CA PRO A 7 -4.53 -25.91 -41.56
C PRO A 7 -4.95 -26.05 -40.10
N LEU A 8 -5.81 -25.15 -39.62
CA LEU A 8 -6.32 -25.15 -38.24
C LEU A 8 -7.18 -26.37 -37.90
N GLU A 9 -7.71 -27.06 -38.92
CA GLU A 9 -8.46 -28.32 -38.78
C GLU A 9 -7.54 -29.50 -38.45
N SER A 10 -6.28 -29.45 -38.90
CA SER A 10 -5.26 -30.46 -38.64
C SER A 10 -4.61 -30.32 -37.25
N LEU A 11 -4.92 -29.25 -36.52
CA LEU A 11 -4.38 -28.97 -35.20
C LEU A 11 -5.21 -29.65 -34.10
N LEU A 12 -4.60 -30.56 -33.36
CA LEU A 12 -5.17 -31.23 -32.21
C LEU A 12 -4.76 -30.52 -30.90
N PRO A 13 -5.71 -30.08 -30.06
CA PRO A 13 -5.37 -29.39 -28.82
C PRO A 13 -4.75 -30.34 -27.79
N SER A 14 -3.58 -30.01 -27.25
CA SER A 14 -2.96 -30.78 -26.15
C SER A 14 -3.64 -30.62 -24.78
N LYS A 15 -4.44 -29.55 -24.60
CA LYS A 15 -5.09 -29.20 -23.33
C LYS A 15 -6.55 -28.85 -23.56
N LYS A 16 -7.43 -29.29 -22.65
CA LYS A 16 -8.82 -28.82 -22.62
C LYS A 16 -8.84 -27.38 -22.13
N LEU A 17 -9.56 -26.54 -22.86
CA LEU A 17 -9.75 -25.14 -22.51
C LEU A 17 -10.90 -25.00 -21.52
N PRO A 18 -10.82 -24.05 -20.55
CA PRO A 18 -11.90 -23.82 -19.60
C PRO A 18 -13.19 -23.35 -20.29
N ASP A 19 -14.34 -23.75 -19.74
CA ASP A 19 -15.64 -23.29 -20.21
C ASP A 19 -15.81 -21.78 -19.97
N GLY A 20 -16.46 -21.08 -20.90
CA GLY A 20 -16.69 -19.63 -20.81
C GLY A 20 -15.49 -18.74 -21.19
N LEU A 21 -14.37 -19.32 -21.64
CA LEU A 21 -13.16 -18.61 -22.05
C LEU A 21 -13.41 -17.48 -23.07
N MET A 22 -14.36 -17.69 -24.00
CA MET A 22 -14.74 -16.71 -25.03
C MET A 22 -15.27 -15.40 -24.44
N SER A 23 -15.85 -15.45 -23.23
CA SER A 23 -16.37 -14.26 -22.54
C SER A 23 -15.27 -13.42 -21.87
N THR A 24 -14.09 -14.01 -21.62
CA THR A 24 -13.03 -13.38 -20.84
C THR A 24 -12.42 -12.18 -21.56
N ARG A 25 -12.03 -11.15 -20.79
CA ARG A 25 -11.35 -9.96 -21.34
C ARG A 25 -10.05 -10.33 -22.06
N LYS A 26 -9.30 -11.29 -21.53
CA LYS A 26 -8.03 -11.77 -22.12
C LYS A 26 -8.26 -12.35 -23.51
N TYR A 27 -9.29 -13.19 -23.67
CA TYR A 27 -9.62 -13.76 -24.98
C TYR A 27 -10.00 -12.67 -26.00
N LYS A 28 -10.92 -11.76 -25.63
CA LYS A 28 -11.31 -10.63 -26.48
C LYS A 28 -10.13 -9.74 -26.89
N GLN A 29 -9.15 -9.57 -26.00
CA GLN A 29 -7.92 -8.83 -26.31
C GLN A 29 -7.06 -9.56 -27.35
N VAL A 30 -6.94 -10.89 -27.26
CA VAL A 30 -6.22 -11.70 -28.26
C VAL A 30 -6.90 -11.61 -29.63
N VAL A 31 -8.23 -11.75 -29.69
CA VAL A 31 -9.01 -11.62 -30.94
C VAL A 31 -8.79 -10.24 -31.58
N SER A 32 -8.92 -9.17 -30.81
CA SER A 32 -8.74 -7.79 -31.30
C SER A 32 -7.30 -7.52 -31.79
N SER A 33 -6.31 -8.05 -31.09
CA SER A 33 -4.89 -7.94 -31.47
C SER A 33 -4.60 -8.67 -32.79
N ILE A 34 -5.09 -9.90 -32.95
CA ILE A 34 -4.90 -10.69 -34.19
C ILE A 34 -5.65 -10.03 -35.35
N ASN A 35 -6.85 -9.49 -35.13
CA ASN A 35 -7.61 -8.81 -36.18
C ASN A 35 -6.89 -7.54 -36.71
N GLU A 36 -6.23 -6.78 -35.83
CA GLU A 36 -5.61 -5.49 -36.18
C GLU A 36 -4.16 -5.59 -36.68
N ILE A 37 -3.39 -6.56 -36.18
CA ILE A 37 -1.95 -6.69 -36.42
C ILE A 37 -1.60 -8.03 -37.10
N GLY A 38 -2.46 -9.04 -36.98
CA GLY A 38 -2.17 -10.41 -37.37
C GLY A 38 -1.45 -11.19 -36.27
N LEU A 39 -1.13 -12.43 -36.57
CA LEU A 39 -0.41 -13.32 -35.66
C LEU A 39 1.08 -12.97 -35.68
N ILE A 40 1.58 -12.34 -34.61
CA ILE A 40 3.00 -11.94 -34.50
C ILE A 40 3.88 -13.16 -34.18
N GLU A 41 3.49 -13.92 -33.16
CA GLU A 41 4.21 -15.11 -32.73
C GLU A 41 3.53 -16.35 -33.32
N PRO A 42 4.26 -17.21 -34.05
CA PRO A 42 3.70 -18.43 -34.62
C PRO A 42 3.26 -19.42 -33.52
N LEU A 43 2.45 -20.39 -33.92
CA LEU A 43 2.01 -21.48 -33.03
C LEU A 43 3.11 -22.52 -32.88
N SER A 44 3.17 -23.21 -31.74
CA SER A 44 4.11 -24.32 -31.55
C SER A 44 3.38 -25.64 -31.68
N VAL A 45 3.84 -26.48 -32.60
CA VAL A 45 3.21 -27.78 -32.90
C VAL A 45 4.24 -28.90 -32.88
N LEU A 46 3.79 -30.09 -32.51
CA LEU A 46 4.56 -31.32 -32.61
C LEU A 46 3.89 -32.23 -33.64
N GLN A 47 4.68 -32.79 -34.54
CA GLN A 47 4.22 -33.86 -35.42
C GLN A 47 4.50 -35.20 -34.74
N THR A 48 3.46 -35.87 -34.25
CA THR A 48 3.57 -37.15 -33.53
C THR A 48 3.92 -38.31 -34.45
N ASP A 49 3.41 -38.29 -35.69
CA ASP A 49 3.70 -39.30 -36.71
C ASP A 49 3.96 -38.63 -38.06
N LYS A 50 5.10 -38.92 -38.68
CA LYS A 50 5.50 -38.33 -39.97
C LYS A 50 4.55 -38.71 -41.12
N GLN A 51 3.78 -39.78 -40.96
CA GLN A 51 2.83 -40.25 -41.99
C GLN A 51 1.43 -39.63 -41.84
N LYS A 52 1.09 -39.11 -40.66
CA LYS A 52 -0.22 -38.49 -40.39
C LYS A 52 -0.15 -36.99 -40.59
N LYS A 53 -1.24 -36.42 -41.13
CA LYS A 53 -1.44 -34.96 -41.27
C LYS A 53 -2.06 -34.35 -40.02
N GLU A 54 -1.76 -34.90 -38.85
CA GLU A 54 -2.25 -34.42 -37.57
C GLU A 54 -1.09 -33.82 -36.78
N TYR A 55 -1.33 -32.63 -36.21
CA TYR A 55 -0.31 -31.88 -35.48
C TYR A 55 -0.81 -31.58 -34.08
N LEU A 56 -0.06 -31.99 -33.07
CA LEU A 56 -0.38 -31.70 -31.68
C LEU A 56 0.01 -30.26 -31.35
N LEU A 57 -0.95 -29.44 -30.93
CA LEU A 57 -0.72 -28.05 -30.54
C LEU A 57 -0.14 -27.99 -29.13
N LEU A 58 1.12 -27.58 -29.00
CA LEU A 58 1.80 -27.46 -27.71
C LEU A 58 1.51 -26.12 -27.02
N ASP A 59 1.52 -25.03 -27.80
CA ASP A 59 1.20 -23.69 -27.31
C ASP A 59 0.41 -22.87 -28.34
N GLY A 60 -0.38 -21.91 -27.84
CA GLY A 60 -1.17 -21.01 -28.67
C GLY A 60 -2.64 -21.39 -28.79
N HIS A 61 -3.19 -22.19 -27.88
CA HIS A 61 -4.61 -22.59 -27.90
C HIS A 61 -5.58 -21.40 -27.97
N LEU A 62 -5.31 -20.32 -27.24
CA LEU A 62 -6.10 -19.08 -27.31
C LEU A 62 -6.04 -18.42 -28.69
N ARG A 63 -4.85 -18.45 -29.31
CA ARG A 63 -4.60 -17.86 -30.63
C ARG A 63 -5.30 -18.69 -31.71
N VAL A 64 -5.27 -20.02 -31.63
CA VAL A 64 -6.01 -20.91 -32.54
C VAL A 64 -7.51 -20.65 -32.49
N LEU A 65 -8.09 -20.54 -31.29
CA LEU A 65 -9.51 -20.20 -31.16
C LEU A 65 -9.84 -18.84 -31.79
N ALA A 66 -9.03 -17.82 -31.51
CA ALA A 66 -9.21 -16.50 -32.09
C ALA A 66 -9.09 -16.50 -33.62
N LEU A 67 -8.16 -17.26 -34.19
CA LEU A 67 -8.01 -17.41 -35.64
C LEU A 67 -9.23 -18.10 -36.26
N LYS A 68 -9.79 -19.13 -35.60
CA LYS A 68 -11.03 -19.79 -36.03
C LYS A 68 -12.22 -18.83 -35.99
N GLU A 69 -12.34 -18.01 -34.94
CA GLU A 69 -13.41 -17.00 -34.83
C GLU A 69 -13.31 -15.93 -35.91
N LEU A 70 -12.08 -15.56 -36.31
CA LEU A 70 -11.82 -14.61 -37.40
C LEU A 70 -11.98 -15.25 -38.80
N GLY A 71 -12.33 -16.54 -38.89
CA GLY A 71 -12.55 -17.24 -40.17
C GLY A 71 -11.27 -17.55 -40.95
N LEU A 72 -10.11 -17.61 -40.28
CA LEU A 72 -8.84 -17.99 -40.91
C LEU A 72 -8.70 -19.51 -40.92
N ASN A 73 -8.20 -20.06 -42.03
CA ASN A 73 -8.09 -21.51 -42.23
C ASN A 73 -6.71 -22.07 -41.91
N GLU A 74 -5.67 -21.25 -42.03
CA GLU A 74 -4.27 -21.63 -41.84
C GLU A 74 -3.58 -20.69 -40.85
N ALA A 75 -2.54 -21.18 -40.19
CA ALA A 75 -1.71 -20.39 -39.30
C ALA A 75 -0.22 -20.75 -39.46
N PRO A 76 0.68 -19.78 -39.23
CA PRO A 76 2.10 -20.05 -39.21
C PRO A 76 2.45 -20.81 -37.93
N CYS A 77 3.09 -21.96 -38.11
CA CYS A 77 3.47 -22.89 -37.05
C CYS A 77 4.97 -23.18 -37.08
N LEU A 78 5.54 -23.38 -35.90
CA LEU A 78 6.89 -23.88 -35.67
C LEU A 78 6.82 -25.32 -35.20
N PHE A 79 7.65 -26.19 -35.78
CA PHE A 79 7.81 -27.55 -35.31
C PHE A 79 8.70 -27.59 -34.07
N ALA A 80 8.13 -28.02 -32.96
CA ALA A 80 8.88 -28.38 -31.77
C ALA A 80 9.63 -29.70 -32.01
N ARG A 81 10.81 -29.82 -31.41
CA ARG A 81 11.61 -31.06 -31.46
C ARG A 81 11.18 -32.06 -30.39
N ASP A 82 10.68 -31.56 -29.26
CA ASP A 82 10.33 -32.33 -28.08
C ASP A 82 8.90 -32.02 -27.62
N ASP A 83 8.25 -32.96 -26.93
CA ASP A 83 6.88 -32.85 -26.39
C ASP A 83 6.86 -32.13 -25.02
N GLU A 84 7.70 -31.12 -24.85
CA GLU A 84 7.74 -30.33 -23.62
C GLU A 84 6.55 -29.36 -23.58
N THR A 85 5.43 -29.83 -23.03
CA THR A 85 4.22 -29.03 -22.75
C THR A 85 4.32 -28.18 -21.49
N TYR A 86 5.39 -28.36 -20.71
CA TYR A 86 5.73 -27.60 -19.52
C TYR A 86 6.80 -26.57 -19.89
N THR A 87 6.70 -25.33 -19.36
CA THR A 87 7.72 -24.26 -19.41
C THR A 87 7.77 -23.25 -20.57
N TYR A 88 6.63 -22.65 -20.96
CA TYR A 88 6.67 -21.29 -21.54
C TYR A 88 5.97 -20.24 -20.66
N ASN A 89 4.81 -20.57 -20.08
CA ASN A 89 4.02 -19.59 -19.33
C ASN A 89 4.49 -19.30 -17.89
N HIS A 90 5.36 -20.13 -17.29
CA HIS A 90 5.73 -20.01 -15.87
C HIS A 90 6.88 -19.01 -15.61
N ARG A 91 7.66 -18.64 -16.63
CA ARG A 91 8.80 -17.72 -16.53
C ARG A 91 8.61 -16.45 -17.37
N ILE A 92 7.39 -15.92 -17.39
CA ILE A 92 7.11 -14.66 -18.10
C ILE A 92 7.53 -13.50 -17.20
N ASN A 93 8.57 -12.78 -17.61
CA ASN A 93 8.88 -11.48 -17.02
C ASN A 93 7.81 -10.48 -17.47
N ARG A 94 7.11 -9.88 -16.51
CA ARG A 94 6.04 -8.93 -16.84
C ARG A 94 6.65 -7.55 -17.04
N LEU A 95 6.19 -6.86 -18.08
CA LEU A 95 6.59 -5.49 -18.37
C LEU A 95 6.24 -4.58 -17.19
N SER A 96 7.15 -3.68 -16.82
CA SER A 96 6.87 -2.66 -15.81
C SER A 96 5.95 -1.57 -16.36
N THR A 97 5.29 -0.82 -15.49
CA THR A 97 4.38 0.26 -15.92
C THR A 97 5.14 1.38 -16.63
N VAL A 98 6.39 1.65 -16.22
CA VAL A 98 7.28 2.62 -16.87
C VAL A 98 7.75 2.13 -18.24
N GLN A 99 8.10 0.85 -18.37
CA GLN A 99 8.47 0.27 -19.65
C GLN A 99 7.29 0.28 -20.64
N GLU A 100 6.07 -0.03 -20.19
CA GLU A 100 4.85 0.10 -20.99
C GLU A 100 4.68 1.52 -21.55
N HIS A 101 4.91 2.55 -20.72
CA HIS A 101 4.85 3.95 -21.15
C HIS A 101 5.84 4.25 -22.28
N TYR A 102 7.11 3.86 -22.13
CA TYR A 102 8.12 4.11 -23.16
C TYR A 102 7.83 3.35 -24.45
N MET A 103 7.34 2.10 -24.36
CA MET A 103 6.95 1.33 -25.54
C MET A 103 5.79 2.00 -26.30
N LEU A 104 4.77 2.48 -25.58
CA LEU A 104 3.64 3.20 -26.20
C LEU A 104 4.09 4.51 -26.84
N ARG A 105 4.93 5.29 -26.16
CA ARG A 105 5.49 6.54 -26.69
C ARG A 105 6.26 6.30 -27.99
N ARG A 106 7.17 5.32 -27.97
CA ARG A 106 7.98 4.93 -29.13
C ARG A 106 7.12 4.43 -30.30
N ALA A 107 6.01 3.73 -30.03
CA ALA A 107 5.09 3.31 -31.09
C ALA A 107 4.39 4.50 -31.75
N ILE A 108 3.98 5.50 -30.96
CA ILE A 108 3.35 6.73 -31.46
C ILE A 108 4.36 7.57 -32.24
N ASP A 109 5.59 7.73 -31.74
CA ASP A 109 6.66 8.48 -32.41
C ASP A 109 7.03 7.85 -33.77
N ARG A 110 6.82 6.54 -33.93
CA ARG A 110 6.98 5.80 -35.18
C ARG A 110 5.75 5.86 -36.11
N GLY A 111 4.73 6.63 -35.76
CA GLY A 111 3.56 6.89 -36.61
C GLY A 111 2.33 6.01 -36.35
N VAL A 112 2.31 5.20 -35.28
CA VAL A 112 1.11 4.43 -34.93
C VAL A 112 0.08 5.34 -34.25
N SER A 113 -1.15 5.39 -34.76
CA SER A 113 -2.21 6.20 -34.16
C SER A 113 -2.70 5.62 -32.82
N LYS A 114 -3.11 6.50 -31.90
CA LYS A 114 -3.65 6.11 -30.59
C LYS A 114 -4.91 5.25 -30.70
N GLU A 115 -5.73 5.49 -31.72
CA GLU A 115 -6.93 4.71 -32.04
C GLU A 115 -6.60 3.28 -32.47
N ARG A 116 -5.53 3.11 -33.26
CA ARG A 116 -5.04 1.78 -33.65
C ARG A 116 -4.53 1.00 -32.44
N LEU A 117 -3.79 1.65 -31.53
CA LEU A 117 -3.35 1.04 -30.27
C LEU A 117 -4.55 0.65 -29.38
N ALA A 118 -5.54 1.53 -29.26
CA ALA A 118 -6.76 1.26 -28.51
C ALA A 118 -7.52 0.03 -29.04
N ARG A 119 -7.67 -0.09 -30.37
CA ARG A 119 -8.26 -1.26 -31.02
C ARG A 119 -7.43 -2.52 -30.79
N ALA A 120 -6.12 -2.49 -31.07
CA ALA A 120 -5.24 -3.65 -30.89
C ALA A 120 -5.26 -4.20 -29.45
N PHE A 121 -5.24 -3.33 -28.45
CA PHE A 121 -5.27 -3.74 -27.04
C PHE A 121 -6.68 -3.96 -26.47
N ASN A 122 -7.73 -3.70 -27.24
CA ASN A 122 -9.12 -3.73 -26.79
C ASN A 122 -9.34 -2.89 -25.52
N VAL A 123 -8.89 -1.63 -25.57
CA VAL A 123 -8.98 -0.66 -24.47
C VAL A 123 -9.48 0.70 -24.96
N ASN A 124 -10.04 1.49 -24.05
CA ASN A 124 -10.51 2.83 -24.35
C ASN A 124 -9.34 3.78 -24.67
N LEU A 125 -9.60 4.74 -25.57
CA LEU A 125 -8.66 5.77 -25.98
C LEU A 125 -8.15 6.62 -24.80
N SER A 126 -9.00 6.85 -23.79
CA SER A 126 -8.63 7.52 -22.53
C SER A 126 -7.59 6.74 -21.73
N SER A 127 -7.65 5.39 -21.74
CA SER A 127 -6.68 4.54 -21.04
C SER A 127 -5.31 4.60 -21.71
N ILE A 128 -5.27 4.62 -23.05
CA ILE A 128 -4.03 4.83 -23.80
C ILE A 128 -3.43 6.20 -23.47
N ASN A 129 -4.24 7.27 -23.51
CA ASN A 129 -3.76 8.61 -23.18
C ASN A 129 -3.18 8.71 -21.75
N ARG A 130 -3.82 8.08 -20.77
CA ARG A 130 -3.30 8.03 -19.38
C ARG A 130 -1.93 7.33 -19.31
N ARG A 131 -1.74 6.24 -20.03
CA ARG A 131 -0.45 5.51 -20.07
C ARG A 131 0.62 6.29 -20.85
N VAL A 132 0.26 6.96 -21.93
CA VAL A 132 1.18 7.79 -22.74
C VAL A 132 1.65 9.05 -22.00
N ASN A 133 0.84 9.57 -21.08
CA ASN A 133 1.17 10.75 -20.26
C ASN A 133 1.60 10.39 -18.84
N LEU A 134 1.88 9.10 -18.56
CA LEU A 134 2.20 8.58 -17.23
C LEU A 134 3.32 9.37 -16.53
N LEU A 135 4.45 9.56 -17.22
CA LEU A 135 5.65 10.19 -16.68
C LEU A 135 5.65 11.72 -16.78
N GLN A 136 4.59 12.33 -17.32
CA GLN A 136 4.51 13.79 -17.39
C GLN A 136 4.42 14.35 -15.98
N GLY A 137 5.32 15.28 -15.63
CA GLY A 137 5.35 15.95 -14.31
C GLY A 137 5.95 15.15 -13.16
N ILE A 138 6.66 14.05 -13.45
CA ILE A 138 7.41 13.26 -12.45
C ILE A 138 8.90 13.56 -12.60
N CYS A 139 9.62 13.72 -11.49
CA CYS A 139 11.06 13.92 -11.49
C CYS A 139 11.82 12.66 -11.97
N PRO A 140 12.97 12.81 -12.64
CA PRO A 140 13.72 11.68 -13.18
C PRO A 140 14.15 10.67 -12.10
N ASP A 141 14.50 11.14 -10.91
CA ASP A 141 14.92 10.27 -9.80
C ASP A 141 13.77 9.36 -9.33
N ALA A 142 12.55 9.90 -9.22
CA ALA A 142 11.37 9.09 -8.90
C ALA A 142 11.01 8.11 -10.03
N ILE A 143 11.30 8.45 -11.29
CA ILE A 143 11.11 7.53 -12.43
C ILE A 143 12.07 6.35 -12.33
N ASN A 144 13.34 6.60 -11.98
CA ASN A 144 14.34 5.55 -11.81
C ASN A 144 13.92 4.56 -10.71
N LEU A 145 13.41 5.07 -9.58
CA LEU A 145 12.88 4.24 -8.49
C LEU A 145 11.66 3.41 -8.89
N LEU A 146 10.83 3.91 -9.81
CA LEU A 146 9.61 3.22 -10.27
C LEU A 146 9.85 2.29 -11.48
N GLN A 147 11.07 2.25 -12.04
CA GLN A 147 11.34 1.64 -13.34
C GLN A 147 11.02 0.15 -13.40
N ASP A 148 11.20 -0.59 -12.32
CA ASP A 148 11.02 -2.06 -12.28
C ASP A 148 9.70 -2.49 -11.61
N HIS A 149 8.83 -1.53 -11.29
CA HIS A 149 7.60 -1.79 -10.53
C HIS A 149 6.33 -1.73 -11.40
N GLN A 150 5.31 -2.46 -10.94
CA GLN A 150 3.96 -2.43 -11.52
C GLN A 150 3.02 -1.66 -10.60
N PHE A 151 2.35 -0.66 -11.16
CA PHE A 151 1.39 0.17 -10.44
C PHE A 151 0.32 0.74 -11.37
N THR A 152 -0.75 1.27 -10.79
CA THR A 152 -1.81 1.91 -11.57
C THR A 152 -1.41 3.33 -11.98
N PRO A 153 -1.79 3.80 -13.19
CA PRO A 153 -1.45 5.16 -13.64
C PRO A 153 -1.91 6.28 -12.68
N ASP A 154 -2.92 6.02 -11.85
CA ASP A 154 -3.45 6.97 -10.88
C ASP A 154 -2.45 7.33 -9.78
N VAL A 155 -1.49 6.45 -9.46
CA VAL A 155 -0.40 6.76 -8.51
C VAL A 155 0.43 7.94 -9.00
N THR A 156 0.79 7.97 -10.29
CA THR A 156 1.54 9.10 -10.87
C THR A 156 0.73 10.40 -10.90
N ARG A 157 -0.60 10.30 -11.00
CA ARG A 157 -1.48 11.47 -10.92
C ARG A 157 -1.43 12.11 -9.54
N ILE A 158 -1.31 11.30 -8.48
CA ILE A 158 -1.19 11.77 -7.10
C ILE A 158 0.21 12.33 -6.85
N LEU A 159 1.26 11.65 -7.33
CA LEU A 159 2.64 12.13 -7.23
C LEU A 159 2.84 13.49 -7.91
N ARG A 160 2.15 13.75 -9.03
CA ARG A 160 2.16 15.08 -9.69
C ARG A 160 1.66 16.22 -8.80
N CYS A 161 0.88 15.95 -7.76
CA CYS A 161 0.45 16.96 -6.81
C CYS A 161 1.54 17.33 -5.79
N MET A 162 2.69 16.65 -5.80
CA MET A 162 3.84 16.90 -4.92
C MET A 162 5.00 17.51 -5.72
N LYS A 163 5.86 18.28 -5.05
CA LYS A 163 7.11 18.79 -5.61
C LYS A 163 8.14 17.67 -5.79
N SER A 164 9.14 17.89 -6.65
CA SER A 164 10.15 16.90 -7.04
C SER A 164 10.84 16.20 -5.87
N ALA A 165 11.27 16.93 -4.83
CA ALA A 165 11.92 16.33 -3.66
C ALA A 165 10.98 15.37 -2.91
N ARG A 166 9.71 15.79 -2.73
CA ARG A 166 8.69 14.98 -2.05
C ARG A 166 8.22 13.79 -2.90
N GLN A 167 8.24 13.90 -4.22
CA GLN A 167 7.95 12.77 -5.11
C GLN A 167 8.93 11.61 -4.88
N VAL A 168 10.23 11.90 -4.76
CA VAL A 168 11.26 10.89 -4.50
C VAL A 168 11.02 10.24 -3.14
N GLU A 169 10.90 11.05 -2.08
CA GLU A 169 10.66 10.55 -0.72
C GLU A 169 9.37 9.72 -0.62
N ALA A 170 8.28 10.17 -1.25
CA ALA A 170 7.02 9.43 -1.26
C ALA A 170 7.17 8.07 -1.97
N VAL A 171 7.92 8.01 -3.06
CA VAL A 171 8.20 6.74 -3.76
C VAL A 171 9.07 5.84 -2.89
N GLU A 172 10.11 6.35 -2.25
CA GLU A 172 10.95 5.58 -1.32
C GLU A 172 10.13 4.99 -0.17
N LEU A 173 9.23 5.78 0.43
CA LEU A 173 8.31 5.29 1.47
C LEU A 173 7.36 4.20 0.95
N MET A 174 6.88 4.33 -0.29
CA MET A 174 6.06 3.29 -0.94
C MET A 174 6.84 2.01 -1.24
N LEU A 175 8.12 2.13 -1.59
CA LEU A 175 9.01 1.00 -1.83
C LEU A 175 9.39 0.30 -0.53
N ALA A 176 9.70 1.07 0.53
CA ALA A 176 10.01 0.54 1.85
C ALA A 176 8.85 -0.27 2.43
N SER A 177 7.60 0.14 2.18
CA SER A 177 6.41 -0.63 2.58
C SER A 177 5.99 -1.70 1.57
N SER A 178 6.72 -1.86 0.45
CA SER A 178 6.39 -2.77 -0.65
C SER A 178 4.95 -2.61 -1.18
N SER A 179 4.37 -1.41 -1.06
CA SER A 179 2.96 -1.13 -1.37
C SER A 179 2.84 0.14 -2.22
N ILE A 180 2.85 -0.04 -3.54
CA ILE A 180 2.64 1.03 -4.52
C ILE A 180 1.16 1.03 -4.92
N THR A 181 0.32 1.56 -4.03
CA THR A 181 -1.14 1.62 -4.22
C THR A 181 -1.64 3.06 -4.22
N VAL A 182 -2.81 3.28 -4.82
CA VAL A 182 -3.48 4.59 -4.85
C VAL A 182 -3.74 5.10 -3.43
N ALA A 183 -4.25 4.22 -2.55
CA ALA A 183 -4.54 4.57 -1.16
C ALA A 183 -3.29 5.02 -0.39
N HIS A 184 -2.16 4.34 -0.59
CA HIS A 184 -0.90 4.70 0.07
C HIS A 184 -0.37 6.05 -0.45
N ALA A 185 -0.42 6.27 -1.76
CA ALA A 185 -0.06 7.55 -2.36
C ALA A 185 -0.97 8.70 -1.87
N GLU A 186 -2.27 8.46 -1.71
CA GLU A 186 -3.22 9.44 -1.16
C GLU A 186 -2.94 9.76 0.32
N ALA A 187 -2.60 8.75 1.12
CA ALA A 187 -2.21 8.96 2.52
C ALA A 187 -0.95 9.84 2.61
N LEU A 188 0.07 9.56 1.78
CA LEU A 188 1.27 10.38 1.70
C LEU A 188 0.98 11.80 1.22
N LEU A 189 0.05 11.98 0.28
CA LEU A 189 -0.38 13.31 -0.16
C LEU A 189 -1.07 14.10 0.96
N LYS A 190 -1.89 13.44 1.78
CA LYS A 190 -2.56 14.08 2.94
C LYS A 190 -1.56 14.48 4.03
N ALA A 191 -0.52 13.66 4.25
CA ALA A 191 0.57 13.95 5.18
C ALA A 191 1.59 14.97 4.65
N THR A 192 1.50 15.35 3.36
CA THR A 192 2.48 16.27 2.76
C THR A 192 2.18 17.73 3.12
N PRO A 193 3.17 18.48 3.67
CA PRO A 193 2.98 19.89 4.02
C PRO A 193 2.68 20.76 2.79
N PRO A 194 1.94 21.87 2.95
CA PRO A 194 1.51 22.72 1.84
C PRO A 194 2.69 23.32 1.04
N GLU A 195 3.85 23.45 1.66
CA GLU A 195 5.08 23.93 1.00
C GLU A 195 5.64 22.94 -0.03
N GLN A 196 5.40 21.64 0.17
CA GLN A 196 5.87 20.56 -0.70
C GLN A 196 4.79 20.12 -1.70
N ARG A 197 3.64 20.77 -1.69
CA ARG A 197 2.53 20.55 -2.61
C ARG A 197 2.66 21.42 -3.85
N ALA A 198 2.46 20.81 -5.02
CA ALA A 198 2.48 21.46 -6.33
C ALA A 198 1.06 21.81 -6.83
N ASP A 199 0.02 21.26 -6.20
CA ASP A 199 -1.39 21.51 -6.53
C ASP A 199 -1.96 22.79 -5.92
N LEU A 200 -1.34 23.32 -4.85
CA LEU A 200 -1.75 24.57 -4.22
C LEU A 200 -1.24 25.79 -5.00
N LYS A 201 -2.17 26.64 -5.44
CA LYS A 201 -1.83 27.97 -5.98
C LYS A 201 -1.21 28.84 -4.88
N PRO A 202 -0.32 29.78 -5.22
CA PRO A 202 0.28 30.69 -4.24
C PRO A 202 -0.74 31.45 -3.39
N GLU A 203 -1.93 31.75 -3.93
CA GLU A 203 -3.03 32.45 -3.24
C GLU A 203 -3.67 31.63 -2.10
N ASP A 204 -3.58 30.30 -2.13
CA ASP A 204 -4.07 29.42 -1.04
C ASP A 204 -3.02 29.19 0.05
N LYS A 205 -1.78 29.66 -0.15
CA LYS A 205 -0.72 29.63 0.87
C LYS A 205 -0.99 30.63 1.99
N GLU A 206 -1.59 31.77 1.66
CA GLU A 206 -1.92 32.84 2.63
C GLU A 206 -3.13 32.47 3.51
N LYS A 207 -4.10 31.71 2.99
CA LYS A 207 -5.26 31.29 3.79
C LYS A 207 -4.96 30.13 4.76
N LYS A 208 -3.86 29.39 4.54
CA LYS A 208 -3.42 28.30 5.40
C LYS A 208 -2.20 28.63 6.27
N THR A 209 -1.64 29.84 6.15
CA THR A 209 -0.58 30.34 7.05
C THR A 209 -1.12 30.89 8.37
N ALA A 210 -2.43 30.83 8.59
CA ALA A 210 -2.99 30.95 9.93
C ALA A 210 -3.08 29.56 10.61
N PRO A 211 -1.97 29.06 11.15
CA PRO A 211 -2.01 28.44 12.47
C PRO A 211 -0.81 28.82 13.32
N ILE A 212 -0.10 29.91 13.06
CA ILE A 212 0.97 30.38 13.97
C ILE A 212 0.37 30.68 15.34
N GLU A 213 -0.81 31.30 15.41
CA GLU A 213 -1.50 31.52 16.70
C GLU A 213 -1.90 30.21 17.39
N GLN A 214 -2.36 29.22 16.64
CA GLN A 214 -2.73 27.93 17.21
C GLN A 214 -1.51 27.12 17.67
N MET A 215 -0.42 27.12 16.90
CA MET A 215 0.83 26.47 17.28
C MET A 215 1.50 27.17 18.47
N VAL A 216 1.53 28.49 18.50
CA VAL A 216 2.03 29.26 19.65
C VAL A 216 1.17 29.01 20.89
N LYS A 217 -0.15 28.88 20.73
CA LYS A 217 -1.05 28.55 21.85
C LYS A 217 -0.82 27.14 22.36
N LEU A 218 -0.62 26.17 21.47
CA LEU A 218 -0.31 24.78 21.80
C LEU A 218 1.08 24.62 22.44
N GLU A 219 2.09 25.33 21.93
CA GLU A 219 3.42 25.40 22.56
C GLU A 219 3.35 26.02 23.95
N LYS A 220 2.56 27.08 24.11
CA LYS A 220 2.34 27.71 25.42
C LYS A 220 1.62 26.78 26.39
N GLU A 221 0.61 26.05 25.93
CA GLU A 221 -0.11 25.05 26.72
C GLU A 221 0.80 23.87 27.09
N MET A 222 1.63 23.36 26.16
CA MET A 222 2.61 22.31 26.47
C MET A 222 3.67 22.75 27.47
N ASN A 223 4.23 23.96 27.29
CA ASN A 223 5.23 24.49 28.23
C ASN A 223 4.62 24.69 29.62
N GLN A 224 3.39 25.20 29.71
CA GLN A 224 2.69 25.36 30.98
C GLN A 224 2.43 24.02 31.69
N VAL A 225 2.02 22.99 30.95
CA VAL A 225 1.84 21.63 31.51
C VAL A 225 3.19 21.06 31.95
N GLN A 226 4.25 21.24 31.17
CA GLN A 226 5.58 20.74 31.52
C GLN A 226 6.16 21.41 32.77
N ASP A 227 5.91 22.71 32.94
CA ASP A 227 6.32 23.45 34.14
C ASP A 227 5.52 23.00 35.37
N GLN A 228 4.20 22.80 35.22
CA GLN A 228 3.36 22.23 36.29
C GLN A 228 3.81 20.82 36.69
N TYR A 229 4.22 19.99 35.73
CA TYR A 229 4.76 18.66 36.01
C TYR A 229 6.08 18.73 36.78
N LYS A 230 7.01 19.61 36.39
CA LYS A 230 8.29 19.79 37.09
C LYS A 230 8.11 20.34 38.50
N GLU A 231 7.19 21.27 38.69
CA GLU A 231 6.85 21.82 40.01
C GLU A 231 6.22 20.73 40.90
N ALA A 232 5.29 19.95 40.34
CA ALA A 232 4.71 18.80 41.03
C ALA A 232 5.78 17.75 41.38
N GLU A 233 6.72 17.45 40.48
CA GLU A 233 7.82 16.51 40.72
C GLU A 233 8.78 17.00 41.82
N SER A 234 9.11 18.29 41.83
CA SER A 234 9.96 18.90 42.86
C SER A 234 9.32 18.84 44.24
N ASN A 235 7.99 19.05 44.33
CA ASN A 235 7.27 19.06 45.60
C ASN A 235 6.76 17.67 46.00
N TYR A 236 6.73 16.70 45.08
CA TYR A 236 6.25 15.34 45.33
C TYR A 236 6.95 14.67 46.52
N GLY A 237 8.28 14.76 46.57
CA GLY A 237 9.06 14.14 47.65
C GLY A 237 8.83 14.78 49.02
N SER A 238 8.76 16.12 49.08
CA SER A 238 8.49 16.83 50.34
C SER A 238 7.05 16.63 50.81
N ASP A 239 6.09 16.63 49.90
CA ASP A 239 4.67 16.48 50.22
C ASP A 239 4.37 15.05 50.67
N LEU A 240 4.96 14.05 50.02
CA LEU A 240 4.87 12.65 50.47
C LEU A 240 5.44 12.48 51.88
N LEU A 241 6.62 13.06 52.16
CA LEU A 241 7.24 12.97 53.47
C LEU A 241 6.40 13.69 54.54
N ASN A 242 5.89 14.88 54.25
CA ASN A 242 4.99 15.61 55.14
C ASN A 242 3.70 14.82 55.41
N LEU A 243 3.14 14.19 54.39
CA LEU A 243 1.92 13.38 54.50
C LEU A 243 2.16 12.09 55.30
N MET A 244 3.31 11.43 55.13
CA MET A 244 3.73 10.29 55.97
C MET A 244 3.93 10.69 57.43
N VAL A 245 4.59 11.84 57.68
CA VAL A 245 4.78 12.36 59.04
C VAL A 245 3.44 12.73 59.67
N ALA A 246 2.54 13.37 58.92
CA ALA A 246 1.19 13.70 59.39
C ALA A 246 0.38 12.44 59.70
N LYS A 247 0.40 11.43 58.82
CA LYS A 247 -0.22 10.12 59.06
C LYS A 247 0.36 9.48 60.32
N GLY A 248 1.69 9.41 60.47
CA GLY A 248 2.35 8.83 61.65
C GLY A 248 2.04 9.59 62.94
N TYR A 249 1.90 10.92 62.89
CA TYR A 249 1.44 11.72 64.03
C TYR A 249 -0.01 11.41 64.39
N LEU A 250 -0.90 11.33 63.40
CA LEU A 250 -2.30 10.97 63.60
C LEU A 250 -2.44 9.55 64.18
N THR A 251 -1.65 8.58 63.72
CA THR A 251 -1.63 7.24 64.31
C THR A 251 -1.27 7.28 65.79
N LYS A 252 -0.16 7.96 66.15
CA LYS A 252 0.25 8.11 67.56
C LYS A 252 -0.77 8.88 68.41
N LEU A 253 -1.47 9.83 67.81
CA LEU A 253 -2.49 10.63 68.47
C LEU A 253 -3.76 9.81 68.75
N LEU A 254 -4.14 8.92 67.81
CA LEU A 254 -5.27 8.00 67.97
C LEU A 254 -4.96 6.77 68.86
N GLU A 255 -3.68 6.41 69.04
CA GLU A 255 -3.25 5.37 70.00
C GLU A 255 -3.46 5.80 71.47
N ASN A 256 -3.53 7.10 71.76
CA ASN A 256 -3.79 7.59 73.11
C ASN A 256 -5.29 7.61 73.42
N GLU A 257 -5.75 6.66 74.25
CA GLU A 257 -7.16 6.50 74.57
C GLU A 257 -7.82 7.75 75.17
N ALA A 258 -7.08 8.57 75.92
CA ALA A 258 -7.58 9.81 76.50
C ALA A 258 -7.87 10.88 75.43
N VAL A 259 -7.08 10.91 74.35
CA VAL A 259 -7.27 11.82 73.22
C VAL A 259 -8.38 11.31 72.31
N LYS A 260 -8.42 10.00 72.05
CA LYS A 260 -9.49 9.38 71.27
C LYS A 260 -10.87 9.63 71.90
N THR A 261 -11.02 9.43 73.21
CA THR A 261 -12.28 9.72 73.92
C THR A 261 -12.61 11.21 74.03
N PHE A 262 -11.61 12.11 73.97
CA PHE A 262 -11.85 13.55 73.96
C PHE A 262 -12.38 14.04 72.60
N VAL A 263 -11.78 13.55 71.50
CA VAL A 263 -12.20 13.88 70.13
C VAL A 263 -13.57 13.29 69.82
N ASP A 264 -13.84 12.04 70.26
CA ASP A 264 -15.15 11.38 70.10
C ASP A 264 -16.30 12.15 70.77
N LYS A 265 -16.02 12.80 71.91
CA LYS A 265 -17.03 13.57 72.66
C LYS A 265 -17.33 14.95 72.07
N HIS A 266 -16.37 15.58 71.40
CA HIS A 266 -16.56 16.94 70.87
C HIS A 266 -16.92 16.93 69.38
N GLU A 267 -16.27 16.11 68.56
CA GLU A 267 -16.44 16.10 67.10
C GLU A 267 -16.27 14.67 66.53
N PRO A 268 -17.33 13.84 66.53
CA PRO A 268 -17.26 12.45 66.07
C PRO A 268 -17.04 12.32 64.55
N GLU A 269 -17.44 13.33 63.76
CA GLU A 269 -17.21 13.33 62.31
C GLU A 269 -15.71 13.40 61.99
N ILE A 270 -14.94 14.21 62.72
CA ILE A 270 -13.49 14.35 62.51
C ILE A 270 -12.76 13.05 62.85
N LEU A 271 -13.21 12.33 63.88
CA LEU A 271 -12.65 11.05 64.28
C LEU A 271 -12.77 10.01 63.17
N SER A 272 -13.94 9.91 62.52
CA SER A 272 -14.14 8.99 61.40
C SER A 272 -13.23 9.31 60.20
N HIS A 273 -12.95 10.59 59.94
CA HIS A 273 -12.03 11.01 58.89
C HIS A 273 -10.57 10.70 59.25
N PHE A 274 -10.16 10.87 60.52
CA PHE A 274 -8.82 10.49 60.95
C PHE A 274 -8.59 8.98 60.93
N GLU A 275 -9.58 8.18 61.33
CA GLU A 275 -9.50 6.72 61.19
C GLU A 275 -9.42 6.30 59.71
N LEU A 276 -10.15 6.99 58.82
CA LEU A 276 -10.06 6.75 57.38
C LEU A 276 -8.67 7.09 56.83
N VAL A 277 -8.10 8.25 57.18
CA VAL A 277 -6.76 8.67 56.75
C VAL A 277 -5.66 7.72 57.27
N VAL A 278 -5.77 7.23 58.51
CA VAL A 278 -4.82 6.25 59.04
C VAL A 278 -4.94 4.89 58.32
N ASN A 279 -6.15 4.49 57.94
CA ASN A 279 -6.43 3.24 57.21
C ASN A 279 -6.18 3.32 55.71
N THR A 280 -5.99 4.51 55.13
CA THR A 280 -5.58 4.62 53.72
C THR A 280 -4.18 4.04 53.56
N VAL A 281 -4.10 2.89 52.87
CA VAL A 281 -2.85 2.24 52.46
C VAL A 281 -2.04 3.23 51.65
N SER A 282 -0.75 3.36 51.97
CA SER A 282 0.11 4.34 51.34
C SER A 282 0.28 3.97 49.87
N MET A 283 0.31 4.93 48.94
CA MET A 283 0.37 4.63 47.50
C MET A 283 1.63 3.84 47.10
N GLU A 284 2.70 3.90 47.89
CA GLU A 284 3.91 3.04 47.75
C GLU A 284 3.66 1.56 48.08
N GLU A 285 2.78 1.24 49.03
CA GLU A 285 2.40 -0.15 49.33
C GLU A 285 1.58 -0.73 48.16
N ALA A 286 0.70 0.08 47.55
CA ALA A 286 -0.06 -0.32 46.37
C ALA A 286 0.79 -0.42 45.09
N LEU A 287 1.91 0.31 44.99
CA LEU A 287 2.86 0.19 43.87
C LEU A 287 3.82 -1.00 44.06
N ASN A 288 4.23 -1.30 45.29
CA ASN A 288 5.07 -2.46 45.59
C ASN A 288 4.30 -3.80 45.49
N GLU A 289 2.99 -3.83 45.83
CA GLU A 289 2.15 -5.02 45.63
C GLU A 289 1.98 -5.39 44.14
N ASN A 290 2.01 -4.42 43.22
CA ASN A 290 1.91 -4.67 41.78
C ASN A 290 3.23 -5.13 41.12
N SER A 291 4.37 -5.02 41.81
CA SER A 291 5.66 -5.52 41.31
C SER A 291 5.95 -6.98 41.65
N ASP A 292 5.14 -7.61 42.53
CA ASP A 292 5.33 -8.97 43.03
C ASP A 292 4.35 -10.01 42.43
N GLU A 293 3.64 -9.71 41.33
CA GLU A 293 2.96 -10.77 40.57
C GLU A 293 3.97 -11.57 39.72
N PRO A 294 4.14 -12.89 39.95
CA PRO A 294 5.02 -13.71 39.13
C PRO A 294 4.34 -13.94 37.78
N THR A 295 5.06 -13.59 36.72
CA THR A 295 4.86 -14.06 35.34
C THR A 295 4.51 -15.56 35.34
N GLN A 296 3.23 -15.92 35.23
CA GLN A 296 2.83 -17.29 34.92
C GLN A 296 2.92 -17.47 33.41
N SER A 297 3.91 -18.26 33.02
CA SER A 297 4.06 -18.87 31.71
C SER A 297 2.95 -19.89 31.45
N GLU A 298 2.14 -19.66 30.40
CA GLU A 298 1.64 -20.67 29.46
C GLU A 298 1.61 -20.08 28.05
#